data_AF-A0A7X2T9N5-F1
#
_entry.id   AF-A0A7X2T9N5-F1
#
_cell.length_a   1.000
_cell.length_b   1.000
_cell.length_c   1.000
_cell.angle_alpha   90.00
_cell.angle_beta   90.00
_cell.angle_gamma   90.00
#
_symmetry.space_group_name_H-M   'P 1'
#
loop_
_entity.id
_entity.type
_entity.pdbx_description
1 polymer ?
#
loop_
_entity_poly.entity_id
_entity_poly.type
_entity_poly.pdbx_seq_one_letter_code
_entity_poly.pdbx_strand_id
1 'polypeptide(L)'
;MKIAIGSDHGGYELKQKFIEELKNNYQVEVIDCGCDGTDSVDYPDYGQKVGETVVSGAADRGIVICGTGIGISISANKVPGVRAALCTNEYMAMMTRKHNNANVLALGARVVGDELAKDILRVWMTTEFEGGRHQRRLDKISAIEAKYSRS
;
A
#
# COMPACT_ATOMS: atom_id res chain seq x y z
N MET A 1 10.09 -7.59 -9.65
CA MET A 1 8.88 -6.92 -9.12
C MET A 1 9.23 -5.45 -8.91
N LYS A 2 8.31 -4.54 -9.23
CA LYS A 2 8.40 -3.10 -9.02
C LYS A 2 7.44 -2.68 -7.90
N ILE A 3 7.94 -1.95 -6.92
CA ILE A 3 7.16 -1.46 -5.78
C ILE A 3 7.12 0.06 -5.82
N ALA A 4 5.92 0.63 -5.94
CA ALA A 4 5.71 2.05 -5.69
C ALA A 4 5.60 2.29 -4.19
N ILE A 5 6.29 3.30 -3.66
CA ILE A 5 6.19 3.66 -2.25
C ILE A 5 5.99 5.16 -2.09
N GLY A 6 5.09 5.55 -1.20
CA GLY A 6 4.83 6.96 -0.92
C GLY A 6 4.39 7.23 0.50
N SER A 7 4.62 8.46 0.96
CA SER A 7 4.20 8.91 2.29
C SER A 7 3.90 10.41 2.33
N ASP A 8 3.15 10.83 3.35
CA ASP A 8 3.28 12.21 3.84
C ASP A 8 4.49 12.35 4.78
N HIS A 9 4.71 13.56 5.28
CA HIS A 9 5.75 13.87 6.25
C HIS A 9 5.69 12.99 7.52
N GLY A 10 4.50 12.60 7.94
CA GLY A 10 4.31 11.74 9.11
C GLY A 10 4.77 10.30 8.89
N GLY A 11 4.93 9.86 7.64
CA GLY A 11 5.42 8.53 7.27
C GLY A 11 6.84 8.51 6.65
N TYR A 12 7.48 9.67 6.47
CA TYR A 12 8.71 9.81 5.70
C TYR A 12 9.86 8.93 6.21
N GLU A 13 10.15 8.93 7.51
CA GLU A 13 11.25 8.13 8.07
C GLU A 13 11.03 6.63 7.88
N LEU A 14 9.81 6.15 8.10
CA LEU A 14 9.48 4.73 7.89
C LEU A 14 9.55 4.36 6.39
N LYS A 15 9.15 5.28 5.50
CA LYS A 15 9.33 5.11 4.04
C LYS A 15 10.80 4.89 3.68
N GLN A 16 11.71 5.72 4.20
CA GLN A 16 13.15 5.57 3.91
C GLN A 16 13.68 4.21 4.37
N LYS A 17 13.35 3.79 5.60
CA LYS A 17 13.71 2.45 6.12
C LYS A 17 13.17 1.33 5.22
N PHE A 18 11.95 1.48 4.71
CA PHE A 18 11.34 0.50 3.82
C PHE A 18 12.02 0.48 2.44
N ILE A 19 12.41 1.62 1.90
CA ILE A 19 13.18 1.69 0.64
C ILE A 19 14.49 0.90 0.78
N GLU A 20 15.21 1.09 1.90
CA GLU A 20 16.44 0.34 2.19
C GLU A 20 16.17 -1.16 2.35
N GLU A 21 15.17 -1.54 3.16
CA GLU A 21 14.75 -2.92 3.38
C GLU A 21 14.40 -3.64 2.06
N LEU A 22 13.61 -3.00 1.20
CA LEU A 22 13.19 -3.54 -0.10
C LEU A 22 14.38 -3.75 -1.04
N LYS A 23 15.29 -2.76 -1.13
CA LYS A 23 16.48 -2.85 -1.98
C LYS A 23 17.45 -3.92 -1.50
N ASN A 24 17.63 -4.04 -0.19
CA ASN A 24 18.62 -4.95 0.40
C ASN A 24 18.14 -6.40 0.45
N ASN A 25 16.86 -6.64 0.73
CA ASN A 25 16.37 -7.99 1.07
C ASN A 25 15.42 -8.61 0.04
N TYR A 26 14.81 -7.83 -0.86
CA TYR A 26 13.78 -8.34 -1.78
C TYR A 26 14.16 -8.24 -3.27
N GLN A 27 15.32 -7.64 -3.61
CA GLN A 27 15.78 -7.45 -4.99
C GLN A 27 14.68 -6.88 -5.91
N VAL A 28 13.91 -5.91 -5.38
CA VAL A 28 12.85 -5.21 -6.12
C VAL A 28 13.32 -3.84 -6.58
N GLU A 29 12.78 -3.38 -7.70
CA GLU A 29 12.91 -1.99 -8.12
C GLU A 29 11.91 -1.15 -7.31
N VAL A 30 12.37 -0.04 -6.74
CA VAL A 30 11.54 0.84 -5.91
C VAL A 30 11.31 2.16 -6.63
N ILE A 31 10.04 2.51 -6.83
CA ILE A 31 9.59 3.80 -7.37
C ILE A 31 9.15 4.66 -6.18
N ASP A 32 10.02 5.58 -5.75
CA ASP A 32 9.67 6.53 -4.69
C ASP A 32 8.76 7.63 -5.26
N CYS A 33 7.53 7.69 -4.77
CA CYS A 33 6.50 8.65 -5.16
C CYS A 33 6.50 9.91 -4.26
N GLY A 34 7.50 10.04 -3.38
CA GLY A 34 7.62 11.09 -2.37
C GLY A 34 6.82 10.76 -1.10
N CYS A 35 6.74 11.65 -0.10
CA CYS A 35 7.38 12.96 -0.03
C CYS A 35 8.91 12.86 0.13
N ASP A 36 9.58 13.99 -0.05
CA ASP A 36 11.05 14.05 -0.12
C ASP A 36 11.67 14.64 1.17
N GLY A 37 10.88 14.73 2.25
CA GLY A 37 11.35 15.27 3.52
C GLY A 37 10.30 15.29 4.62
N THR A 38 10.62 15.98 5.70
CA THR A 38 9.81 16.10 6.93
C THR A 38 8.89 17.33 6.96
N ASP A 39 8.94 18.16 5.92
CA ASP A 39 8.09 19.33 5.80
C ASP A 39 6.62 18.93 5.59
N SER A 40 5.71 19.68 6.20
CA SER A 40 4.28 19.38 6.13
C SER A 40 3.78 19.33 4.69
N VAL A 41 3.08 18.24 4.35
CA VAL A 41 2.48 17.95 3.05
C VAL A 41 1.21 17.12 3.24
N ASP A 42 0.41 17.01 2.18
CA ASP A 42 -0.91 16.37 2.24
C ASP A 42 -0.87 14.91 1.76
N TYR A 43 -1.32 14.00 2.62
CA TYR A 43 -1.33 12.56 2.31
C TYR A 43 -2.15 12.13 1.07
N PRO A 44 -3.24 12.80 0.65
CA PRO A 44 -4.01 12.36 -0.51
C PRO A 44 -3.18 12.32 -1.79
N ASP A 45 -2.29 13.30 -1.99
CA ASP A 45 -1.45 13.41 -3.18
C ASP A 45 -0.55 12.18 -3.37
N TYR A 46 0.05 11.72 -2.27
CA TYR A 46 0.95 10.56 -2.30
C TYR A 46 0.18 9.24 -2.36
N GLY A 47 -0.97 9.16 -1.70
CA GLY A 47 -1.87 8.00 -1.80
C GLY A 47 -2.38 7.80 -3.23
N GLN A 48 -2.78 8.89 -3.90
CA GLN A 48 -3.20 8.89 -5.30
C GLN A 48 -2.05 8.50 -6.24
N LYS A 49 -0.88 9.15 -6.13
CA LYS A 49 0.29 8.85 -6.97
C LYS A 49 0.68 7.37 -6.92
N VAL A 50 0.76 6.79 -5.73
CA VAL A 50 1.06 5.34 -5.58
C VAL A 50 -0.04 4.50 -6.21
N GLY A 51 -1.32 4.84 -5.96
CA GLY A 51 -2.46 4.14 -6.53
C GLY A 51 -2.45 4.12 -8.07
N GLU A 52 -2.24 5.27 -8.69
CA GLU A 52 -2.16 5.43 -10.15
C GLU A 52 -0.94 4.69 -10.75
N THR A 53 0.19 4.70 -10.06
CA THR A 53 1.40 3.97 -10.47
C THR A 53 1.16 2.46 -10.47
N VAL A 54 0.40 1.95 -9.50
CA VAL A 54 0.02 0.52 -9.44
C VAL A 54 -1.01 0.18 -10.52
N VAL A 55 -2.05 0.99 -10.69
CA VAL A 55 -3.14 0.70 -11.64
C VAL A 55 -2.68 0.83 -13.10
N SER A 56 -1.76 1.74 -13.40
CA SER A 56 -1.16 1.88 -14.73
C SER A 56 -0.22 0.72 -15.10
N GLY A 57 0.17 -0.13 -14.13
CA GLY A 57 1.15 -1.19 -14.32
C GLY A 57 2.61 -0.72 -14.30
N ALA A 58 2.88 0.55 -13.98
CA ALA A 58 4.23 1.04 -13.77
C ALA A 58 4.89 0.42 -12.52
N ALA A 59 4.07 0.06 -11.53
CA ALA A 59 4.46 -0.80 -10.41
C ALA A 59 3.53 -2.02 -10.28
N ASP A 60 4.08 -3.15 -9.81
CA ASP A 60 3.27 -4.35 -9.55
C ASP A 60 2.40 -4.17 -8.31
N ARG A 61 2.95 -3.49 -7.28
CA ARG A 61 2.31 -3.28 -5.98
C ARG A 61 2.77 -1.95 -5.36
N GLY A 62 2.02 -1.47 -4.37
CA GLY A 62 2.26 -0.19 -3.72
C GLY A 62 2.38 -0.29 -2.20
N ILE A 63 3.06 0.68 -1.60
CA ILE A 63 3.11 0.88 -0.14
C ILE A 63 2.83 2.35 0.13
N VAL A 64 1.92 2.64 1.04
CA VAL A 64 1.58 4.00 1.47
C VAL A 64 1.71 4.15 2.98
N ILE A 65 2.31 5.24 3.42
CA ILE A 65 2.60 5.47 4.85
C ILE A 65 2.17 6.88 5.24
N CYS A 66 1.45 7.01 6.34
CA CYS A 66 1.30 8.31 7.00
C CYS A 66 1.38 8.12 8.51
N GLY A 67 1.02 9.13 9.31
CA GLY A 67 1.02 9.01 10.77
C GLY A 67 0.26 7.77 11.28
N THR A 68 -0.97 7.54 10.79
CA THR A 68 -1.80 6.38 11.18
C THR A 68 -2.07 5.39 10.05
N GLY A 69 -1.70 5.73 8.82
CA GLY A 69 -2.04 5.00 7.60
C GLY A 69 -3.51 5.13 7.17
N ILE A 70 -4.37 5.77 7.97
CA ILE A 70 -5.82 5.88 7.70
C ILE A 70 -6.09 6.79 6.51
N GLY A 71 -5.67 8.05 6.57
CA GLY A 71 -5.98 9.04 5.52
C GLY A 71 -5.43 8.64 4.15
N ILE A 72 -4.16 8.20 4.12
CA ILE A 72 -3.49 7.83 2.87
C ILE A 72 -4.10 6.57 2.24
N SER A 73 -4.54 5.59 3.05
CA SER A 73 -5.21 4.40 2.53
C SER A 73 -6.63 4.68 2.03
N ILE A 74 -7.38 5.56 2.70
CA ILE A 74 -8.68 6.01 2.23
C ILE A 74 -8.53 6.69 0.86
N SER A 75 -7.50 7.52 0.70
CA SER A 75 -7.22 8.27 -0.54
C SER A 75 -6.81 7.33 -1.67
N ALA A 76 -5.86 6.40 -1.42
CA ALA A 76 -5.43 5.42 -2.41
C ALA A 76 -6.60 4.54 -2.90
N ASN A 77 -7.49 4.13 -2.00
CA ASN A 77 -8.70 3.36 -2.35
C ASN A 77 -9.74 4.14 -3.18
N LYS A 78 -9.55 5.43 -3.45
CA LYS A 78 -10.38 6.18 -4.40
C LYS A 78 -9.96 6.00 -5.85
N VAL A 79 -8.75 5.49 -6.10
CA VAL A 79 -8.29 5.15 -7.45
C VAL A 79 -8.90 3.78 -7.83
N PRO A 80 -9.75 3.70 -8.86
CA PRO A 80 -10.38 2.44 -9.26
C PRO A 80 -9.35 1.35 -9.54
N GLY A 81 -9.54 0.16 -8.98
CA GLY A 81 -8.62 -0.96 -9.08
C GLY A 81 -7.59 -1.05 -7.95
N VAL A 82 -7.47 -0.01 -7.11
CA VAL A 82 -6.66 -0.05 -5.89
C VAL A 82 -7.43 -0.73 -4.76
N ARG A 83 -6.72 -1.61 -4.04
CA ARG A 83 -7.16 -2.23 -2.80
C ARG A 83 -6.07 -2.02 -1.76
N ALA A 84 -6.05 -0.82 -1.18
CA ALA A 84 -5.14 -0.42 -0.12
C ALA A 84 -5.64 -0.94 1.24
N ALA A 85 -4.77 -1.64 1.96
CA ALA A 85 -5.11 -2.25 3.24
C ALA A 85 -4.21 -1.74 4.37
N LEU A 86 -4.82 -1.01 5.31
CA LEU A 86 -4.16 -0.61 6.56
C LEU A 86 -3.96 -1.83 7.46
N CYS A 87 -2.70 -2.14 7.76
CA CYS A 87 -2.32 -3.26 8.60
C CYS A 87 -1.59 -2.78 9.85
N THR A 88 -1.87 -3.41 11.00
CA THR A 88 -1.19 -3.13 12.29
C THR A 88 -0.57 -4.37 12.92
N ASN A 89 -0.64 -5.52 12.22
CA ASN A 89 0.02 -6.77 12.57
C ASN A 89 0.13 -7.68 11.33
N GLU A 90 0.93 -8.73 11.47
CA GLU A 90 1.27 -9.72 10.44
C GLU A 90 0.06 -10.51 9.99
N TYR A 91 -0.87 -10.83 10.90
CA TYR A 91 -2.10 -11.53 10.55
C TYR A 91 -2.95 -10.72 9.56
N MET A 92 -3.11 -9.41 9.80
CA MET A 92 -3.80 -8.52 8.86
C MET A 92 -3.08 -8.46 7.51
N ALA A 93 -1.75 -8.32 7.50
CA ALA A 93 -0.94 -8.34 6.27
C ALA A 93 -1.10 -9.63 5.47
N MET A 94 -1.11 -10.77 6.15
CA MET A 94 -1.34 -12.08 5.52
C MET A 94 -2.75 -12.18 4.95
N MET A 95 -3.77 -11.80 5.74
CA MET A 95 -5.18 -11.96 5.34
C MET A 95 -5.56 -11.02 4.20
N THR A 96 -5.09 -9.77 4.23
CA THR A 96 -5.35 -8.84 3.12
C THR A 96 -4.80 -9.35 1.80
N ARG A 97 -3.71 -10.12 1.89
CA ARG A 97 -3.04 -10.71 0.75
C ARG A 97 -3.76 -11.96 0.25
N LYS A 98 -4.03 -12.91 1.15
CA LYS A 98 -4.78 -14.16 0.86
C LYS A 98 -6.20 -13.91 0.37
N HIS A 99 -6.92 -12.99 1.00
CA HIS A 99 -8.37 -12.84 0.81
C HIS A 99 -8.76 -11.62 0.00
N ASN A 100 -8.00 -10.53 0.08
CA ASN A 100 -8.35 -9.26 -0.56
C ASN A 100 -7.48 -8.95 -1.77
N ASN A 101 -6.47 -9.80 -2.05
CA ASN A 101 -5.45 -9.56 -3.07
C ASN A 101 -4.99 -8.08 -3.04
N ALA A 102 -4.72 -7.54 -1.86
CA ALA A 102 -4.37 -6.13 -1.72
C ALA A 102 -3.11 -5.85 -2.53
N ASN A 103 -3.23 -4.90 -3.45
CA ASN A 103 -2.13 -4.41 -4.28
C ASN A 103 -1.46 -3.19 -3.67
N VAL A 104 -2.02 -2.60 -2.61
CA VAL A 104 -1.37 -1.54 -1.83
C VAL A 104 -1.39 -1.90 -0.33
N LEU A 105 -0.24 -1.85 0.33
CA LEU A 105 -0.11 -1.94 1.79
C LEU A 105 -0.16 -0.53 2.39
N ALA A 106 -0.92 -0.33 3.46
CA ALA A 106 -0.90 0.92 4.21
C ALA A 106 -0.43 0.73 5.65
N LEU A 107 0.36 1.68 6.15
CA LEU A 107 0.96 1.65 7.48
C LEU A 107 0.89 3.00 8.18
N GLY A 108 0.81 2.96 9.51
CA GLY A 108 0.88 4.11 10.39
C GLY A 108 2.21 4.19 11.12
N ALA A 109 3.09 5.12 10.72
CA ALA A 109 4.41 5.27 11.33
C ALA A 109 4.38 5.70 12.80
N ARG A 110 3.26 6.27 13.28
CA ARG A 110 3.04 6.62 14.70
C ARG A 110 2.27 5.53 15.46
N VAL A 111 1.96 4.41 14.81
CA VAL A 111 1.12 3.33 15.37
C VAL A 111 1.92 2.04 15.54
N VAL A 112 2.73 1.67 14.55
CA VAL A 112 3.58 0.47 14.61
C VAL A 112 5.05 0.87 14.73
N GLY A 113 5.80 0.16 15.57
CA GLY A 113 7.25 0.31 15.64
C GLY A 113 7.97 -0.30 14.43
N ASP A 114 9.21 0.11 14.19
CA ASP A 114 9.97 -0.25 12.98
C ASP A 114 10.06 -1.76 12.72
N GLU A 115 10.39 -2.56 13.74
CA GLU A 115 10.57 -4.01 13.58
C GLU A 115 9.24 -4.71 13.26
N LEU A 116 8.15 -4.32 13.93
CA LEU A 116 6.81 -4.82 13.59
C LEU A 116 6.41 -4.38 12.17
N ALA A 117 6.73 -3.16 11.77
CA ALA A 117 6.45 -2.68 10.41
C ALA A 117 7.19 -3.52 9.35
N LYS A 118 8.46 -3.87 9.59
CA LYS A 118 9.24 -4.78 8.72
C LYS A 118 8.63 -6.18 8.68
N ASP A 119 8.16 -6.71 9.80
CA ASP A 119 7.48 -8.01 9.83
C ASP A 119 6.17 -8.01 9.02
N ILE A 120 5.37 -6.94 9.15
CA ILE A 120 4.17 -6.72 8.35
C ILE A 120 4.52 -6.66 6.86
N LEU A 121 5.55 -5.89 6.50
CA LEU A 121 6.05 -5.78 5.12
C LEU A 121 6.44 -7.16 4.56
N ARG A 122 7.25 -7.92 5.31
CA ARG A 122 7.71 -9.25 4.93
C ARG A 122 6.56 -10.20 4.66
N VAL A 123 5.59 -10.26 5.57
CA VAL A 123 4.43 -11.14 5.43
C VAL A 123 3.57 -10.72 4.23
N TRP A 124 3.36 -9.42 4.02
CA TRP A 124 2.58 -8.93 2.88
C TRP A 124 3.28 -9.14 1.52
N MET A 125 4.61 -9.06 1.48
CA MET A 125 5.41 -9.28 0.26
C MET A 125 5.42 -10.76 -0.15
N THR A 126 5.51 -11.67 0.81
CA THR A 126 5.69 -13.11 0.54
C THR A 126 4.38 -13.90 0.49
N THR A 127 3.28 -13.37 1.02
CA THR A 127 2.00 -14.07 1.01
C THR A 127 1.34 -14.05 -0.37
N GLU A 128 0.88 -15.20 -0.84
CA GLU A 128 0.17 -15.36 -2.11
C GLU A 128 -1.35 -15.20 -1.97
N PHE A 129 -2.02 -14.89 -3.07
CA PHE A 129 -3.47 -14.77 -3.13
C PHE A 129 -4.13 -16.16 -3.28
N GLU A 130 -5.17 -16.46 -2.49
CA GLU A 130 -5.80 -17.79 -2.50
C GLU A 130 -6.83 -18.00 -3.62
N GLY A 131 -7.28 -16.95 -4.30
CA GLY A 131 -8.24 -17.07 -5.40
C GLY A 131 -9.60 -17.66 -4.96
N GLY A 132 -10.23 -18.44 -5.85
CA GLY A 132 -11.51 -19.12 -5.58
C GLY A 132 -12.61 -18.16 -5.12
N ARG A 133 -13.20 -18.43 -3.94
CA ARG A 133 -14.30 -17.60 -3.39
C ARG A 133 -13.89 -16.14 -3.14
N HIS A 134 -12.59 -15.88 -3.00
CA HIS A 134 -12.06 -14.55 -2.76
C HIS A 134 -12.10 -13.72 -4.03
N GLN A 135 -11.78 -14.30 -5.20
CA GLN A 135 -11.88 -13.59 -6.48
C GLN A 135 -13.30 -13.09 -6.71
N ARG A 136 -14.32 -13.94 -6.50
CA ARG A 136 -15.73 -13.54 -6.57
C ARG A 136 -16.08 -12.33 -5.68
N ARG A 137 -15.42 -12.17 -4.54
CA ARG A 137 -15.62 -11.02 -3.64
C ARG A 137 -14.92 -9.77 -4.18
N LEU A 138 -13.75 -9.93 -4.80
CA LEU A 138 -13.07 -8.83 -5.48
C LEU A 138 -13.87 -8.33 -6.67
N ASP A 139 -14.47 -9.22 -7.45
CA ASP A 139 -15.33 -8.83 -8.58
C ASP A 139 -16.52 -7.97 -8.12
N LYS A 140 -17.05 -8.22 -6.91
CA LYS A 140 -18.07 -7.36 -6.30
C LYS A 140 -17.53 -5.99 -5.86
N ILE A 141 -16.28 -5.89 -5.43
CA ILE A 141 -15.64 -4.59 -5.16
C ILE A 141 -15.53 -3.81 -6.46
N SER A 142 -15.07 -4.45 -7.54
CA SER A 142 -14.99 -3.80 -8.85
C SER A 142 -16.36 -3.41 -9.41
N ALA A 143 -17.41 -4.18 -9.13
CA ALA A 143 -18.78 -3.78 -9.48
C ALA A 143 -19.24 -2.51 -8.71
N ILE A 144 -18.79 -2.31 -7.47
CA ILE A 144 -19.04 -1.06 -6.72
C ILE A 144 -18.30 0.10 -7.39
N GLU A 145 -17.03 -0.09 -7.75
CA GLU A 145 -16.24 0.94 -8.46
C GLU A 145 -16.92 1.35 -9.77
N ALA A 146 -17.33 0.37 -10.59
CA ALA A 146 -18.02 0.62 -11.85
C ALA A 146 -19.35 1.38 -11.67
N LYS A 147 -20.10 1.08 -10.60
CA LYS A 147 -21.37 1.77 -10.29
C LYS A 147 -21.19 3.26 -10.01
N TYR A 148 -20.06 3.65 -9.41
CA TYR A 148 -19.80 5.04 -9.00
C TYR A 148 -18.80 5.78 -9.90
N SER A 149 -18.21 5.10 -10.88
CA SER A 149 -17.40 5.74 -11.91
C SER A 149 -18.32 6.56 -12.81
N ARG A 150 -18.18 7.89 -12.79
CA ARG A 150 -18.93 8.77 -13.71
C ARG A 150 -18.30 8.68 -15.09
N SER A 151 -19.11 8.35 -16.09
CA SER A 151 -18.77 8.46 -17.52
C SER A 151 -18.53 9.90 -17.92
#